data_AF-A0A396J3Y3-F1
#
_entry.id   AF-A0A396J3Y3-F1
#
_cell.length_a   1.000
_cell.length_b   1.000
_cell.length_c   1.000
_cell.angle_alpha   90.00
_cell.angle_beta   90.00
_cell.angle_gamma   90.00
#
_symmetry.space_group_name_H-M   'P 1'
#
loop_
_entity.id
_entity.type
_entity.pdbx_description
1 polymer ?
#
loop_
_entity_poly.entity_id
_entity_poly.type
_entity_poly.pdbx_seq_one_letter_code
_entity_poly.pdbx_strand_id
1 'polypeptide(L)'
;MMNTSFWNVKWRGKRCFRLKYPRLYSISNQREARVGEVGVVSEVGRVWLFSWRRHLFVWEEELLVSLMEDLEGMRWYNREDEWRWNLEELGVFSIKLAYGYLMGLVEPEDSWNIEEERMFVRLWKSPAPSKVVAFAWKVLLNCVPTKANLALRNVLTPGTTSLCVLCNGSGETTNHLFLHCHMVSMVWSRLMIWLDWYFLTPPNLFVHWECWSRRGGDKNRLTGLWLIWQATIWVVWKARNYKIFKGSNYEIGEIVEDIKVLS
;
A
#
# COMPACT_ATOMS: atom_id res chain seq x y z
N MET A 1 -9.59 -31.76 -1.57
CA MET A 1 -10.88 -31.43 -0.89
C MET A 1 -11.20 -32.35 0.28
N MET A 2 -10.85 -33.65 0.23
CA MET A 2 -11.08 -34.59 1.33
C MET A 2 -10.43 -34.18 2.66
N ASN A 3 -9.33 -33.42 2.58
CA ASN A 3 -8.58 -32.93 3.74
C ASN A 3 -9.10 -31.60 4.32
N THR A 4 -10.12 -31.01 3.70
CA THR A 4 -10.70 -29.75 4.16
C THR A 4 -11.64 -30.00 5.35
N SER A 5 -11.68 -29.08 6.33
CA SER A 5 -12.61 -29.16 7.47
C SER A 5 -14.06 -29.05 7.00
N PHE A 6 -14.91 -30.00 7.42
CA PHE A 6 -16.31 -30.06 7.01
C PHE A 6 -17.11 -28.84 7.52
N TRP A 7 -16.94 -28.46 8.79
CA TRP A 7 -17.76 -27.40 9.40
C TRP A 7 -17.15 -26.01 9.32
N ASN A 8 -15.83 -25.93 9.51
CA ASN A 8 -15.17 -24.66 9.83
C ASN A 8 -14.69 -23.88 8.60
N VAL A 9 -14.53 -24.54 7.44
CA VAL A 9 -14.06 -23.91 6.20
C VAL A 9 -15.21 -23.69 5.22
N LYS A 10 -15.16 -22.59 4.45
CA LYS A 10 -16.08 -22.35 3.33
C LYS A 10 -15.60 -23.15 2.11
N TRP A 11 -16.07 -24.39 1.99
CA TRP A 11 -15.75 -25.25 0.85
C TRP A 11 -16.94 -25.54 -0.08
N ARG A 12 -18.17 -25.21 0.35
CA ARG A 12 -19.41 -25.26 -0.45
C ARG A 12 -20.27 -24.02 -0.15
N GLY A 13 -20.94 -23.51 -1.19
CA GLY A 13 -21.84 -22.35 -1.04
C GLY A 13 -21.11 -21.04 -0.68
N LYS A 14 -21.85 -20.10 -0.07
CA LYS A 14 -21.36 -18.74 0.20
C LYS A 14 -20.67 -18.58 1.57
N ARG A 15 -20.91 -19.48 2.53
CA ARG A 15 -20.40 -19.42 3.93
C ARG A 15 -20.09 -20.85 4.41
N CYS A 16 -19.30 -21.01 5.48
CA CYS A 16 -19.06 -22.33 6.08
C CYS A 16 -20.30 -22.89 6.78
N PHE A 17 -20.40 -24.22 6.85
CA PHE A 17 -21.60 -24.88 7.41
C PHE A 17 -21.81 -24.61 8.89
N ARG A 18 -20.76 -24.35 9.66
CA ARG A 18 -20.89 -23.92 11.06
C ARG A 18 -21.72 -22.63 11.19
N LEU A 19 -21.54 -21.68 10.27
CA LEU A 19 -22.28 -20.42 10.29
C LEU A 19 -23.70 -20.57 9.71
N LYS A 20 -23.89 -21.47 8.73
CA LYS A 20 -25.21 -21.71 8.12
C LYS A 20 -26.12 -22.57 9.00
N TYR A 21 -25.56 -23.60 9.66
CA TYR A 21 -26.27 -24.58 10.49
C TYR A 21 -25.66 -24.66 11.90
N PRO A 22 -25.68 -23.56 12.69
CA PRO A 22 -25.04 -23.51 14.01
C PRO A 22 -25.62 -24.54 15.00
N ARG A 23 -26.90 -24.90 14.84
CA ARG A 23 -27.57 -25.88 15.68
C ARG A 23 -27.06 -27.30 15.43
N LEU A 24 -26.93 -27.71 14.16
CA LEU A 24 -26.33 -29.01 13.82
C LEU A 24 -24.87 -29.08 14.25
N TYR A 25 -24.11 -28.00 14.02
CA TYR A 25 -22.72 -27.91 14.48
C TYR A 25 -22.58 -28.12 15.99
N SER A 26 -23.45 -27.49 16.79
CA SER A 26 -23.38 -27.59 18.25
C SER A 26 -23.71 -28.99 18.79
N ILE A 27 -24.41 -29.83 18.03
CA ILE A 27 -24.74 -31.21 18.44
C ILE A 27 -23.92 -32.27 17.71
N SER A 28 -23.08 -31.89 16.75
CA SER A 28 -22.17 -32.81 16.07
C SER A 28 -21.02 -33.27 16.98
N ASN A 29 -20.67 -34.56 16.89
CA ASN A 29 -19.42 -35.11 17.43
C ASN A 29 -18.23 -34.88 16.51
N GLN A 30 -18.49 -34.51 15.25
CA GLN A 30 -17.51 -34.40 14.17
C GLN A 30 -17.20 -32.93 13.83
N ARG A 31 -17.17 -32.03 14.83
CA ARG A 31 -17.00 -30.58 14.60
C ARG A 31 -15.70 -30.22 13.87
N GLU A 32 -14.64 -30.96 14.16
CA GLU A 32 -13.32 -30.78 13.55
C GLU A 32 -13.02 -31.79 12.44
N ALA A 33 -14.01 -32.63 12.08
CA ALA A 33 -13.82 -33.67 11.09
C ALA A 33 -13.58 -33.08 9.69
N ARG A 34 -12.83 -33.84 8.89
CA ARG A 34 -12.58 -33.53 7.49
C ARG A 34 -13.72 -34.03 6.62
N VAL A 35 -13.88 -33.45 5.43
CA VAL A 35 -14.90 -33.87 4.46
C VAL A 35 -14.83 -35.37 4.17
N GLY A 36 -13.63 -35.94 4.02
CA GLY A 36 -13.44 -37.37 3.76
C GLY A 36 -13.66 -38.29 4.98
N GLU A 37 -13.81 -37.74 6.18
CA GLU A 37 -14.14 -38.50 7.39
C GLU A 37 -15.66 -38.55 7.65
N VAL A 38 -16.38 -37.50 7.23
CA VAL A 38 -17.85 -37.43 7.30
C VAL A 38 -18.48 -38.11 6.10
N GLY A 39 -17.88 -37.94 4.92
CA GLY A 39 -18.33 -38.58 3.70
C GLY A 39 -17.54 -39.85 3.39
N VAL A 40 -18.23 -40.99 3.24
CA VAL A 40 -17.63 -42.27 2.85
C VAL A 40 -18.16 -42.75 1.49
N VAL A 41 -17.28 -43.34 0.69
CA VAL A 41 -17.64 -44.04 -0.55
C VAL A 41 -17.90 -45.51 -0.20
N SER A 42 -19.15 -45.96 -0.32
CA SER A 42 -19.56 -47.35 -0.11
C SER A 42 -19.87 -48.04 -1.43
N GLU A 43 -20.10 -49.36 -1.40
CA GLU A 43 -20.48 -50.17 -2.57
C GLU A 43 -21.81 -49.72 -3.20
N VAL A 44 -22.67 -49.06 -2.42
CA VAL A 44 -24.01 -48.59 -2.83
C VAL A 44 -24.00 -47.13 -3.30
N GLY A 45 -22.85 -46.45 -3.20
CA GLY A 45 -22.68 -45.06 -3.61
C GLY A 45 -22.01 -44.19 -2.55
N ARG A 46 -22.24 -42.88 -2.62
CA ARG A 46 -21.64 -41.92 -1.68
C ARG A 46 -22.62 -41.63 -0.56
N VAL A 47 -22.19 -41.82 0.69
CA VAL A 47 -23.03 -41.64 1.88
C VAL A 47 -22.36 -40.68 2.86
N TRP A 48 -23.14 -39.77 3.43
CA TRP A 48 -22.71 -38.90 4.53
C TRP A 48 -23.06 -39.55 5.87
N LEU A 49 -22.04 -39.83 6.68
CA LEU A 49 -22.16 -40.46 7.99
C LEU A 49 -22.02 -39.40 9.08
N PHE A 50 -23.15 -38.78 9.44
CA PHE A 50 -23.20 -37.80 10.51
C PHE A 50 -23.30 -38.48 11.89
N SER A 51 -22.44 -38.04 12.81
CA SER A 51 -22.46 -38.46 14.22
C SER A 51 -22.95 -37.32 15.11
N TRP A 52 -24.06 -37.56 15.81
CA TRP A 52 -24.72 -36.61 16.70
C TRP A 52 -24.57 -37.05 18.17
N ARG A 53 -24.48 -36.07 19.08
CA ARG A 53 -24.42 -36.30 20.54
C ARG A 53 -25.69 -36.93 21.12
N ARG A 54 -26.81 -36.77 20.42
CA ARG A 54 -28.15 -37.25 20.79
C ARG A 54 -29.02 -37.40 19.53
N HIS A 55 -30.19 -38.01 19.68
CA HIS A 55 -31.23 -37.98 18.64
C HIS A 55 -31.63 -36.55 18.29
N LEU A 56 -31.87 -36.32 17.00
CA LEU A 56 -32.31 -35.03 16.48
C LEU A 56 -33.77 -34.81 16.86
N PHE A 57 -34.13 -33.56 17.15
CA PHE A 57 -35.53 -33.17 17.21
C PHE A 57 -36.07 -32.90 15.79
N VAL A 58 -37.39 -32.91 15.62
CA VAL A 58 -38.04 -32.71 14.31
C VAL A 58 -37.51 -31.49 13.55
N TRP A 59 -37.36 -30.34 14.22
CA TRP A 59 -36.82 -29.12 13.60
C TRP A 59 -35.31 -29.20 13.30
N GLU A 60 -34.56 -30.10 13.94
CA GLU A 60 -33.15 -30.37 13.60
C GLU A 60 -33.04 -31.35 12.43
N GLU A 61 -34.01 -32.26 12.25
CA GLU A 61 -34.11 -33.12 11.07
C GLU A 61 -34.39 -32.30 9.81
N GLU A 62 -35.25 -31.28 9.89
CA GLU A 62 -35.48 -30.33 8.79
C GLU A 62 -34.19 -29.60 8.38
N LEU A 63 -33.37 -29.20 9.36
CA LEU A 63 -32.06 -28.59 9.07
C LEU A 63 -31.10 -29.59 8.43
N LEU A 64 -31.16 -30.87 8.82
CA LEU A 64 -30.34 -31.91 8.22
C LEU A 64 -30.75 -32.15 6.76
N VAL A 65 -32.05 -32.14 6.44
CA VAL A 65 -32.54 -32.22 5.06
C VAL A 65 -31.97 -31.07 4.23
N SER A 66 -32.05 -29.83 4.73
CA SER A 66 -31.46 -28.67 4.02
C SER A 66 -29.94 -28.78 3.85
N LEU A 67 -29.24 -29.32 4.84
CA LEU A 67 -27.80 -29.59 4.71
C LEU A 67 -27.52 -30.66 3.64
N MET A 68 -28.36 -31.70 3.55
CA MET A 68 -28.22 -32.74 2.54
C MET A 68 -28.46 -32.19 1.12
N GLU A 69 -29.43 -31.30 0.94
CA GLU A 69 -29.66 -30.58 -0.32
C GLU A 69 -28.44 -29.72 -0.73
N ASP A 70 -27.83 -29.00 0.22
CA ASP A 70 -26.60 -28.22 -0.03
C ASP A 70 -25.42 -29.10 -0.49
N LEU A 71 -25.38 -30.34 0.01
CA LEU A 71 -24.36 -31.34 -0.30
C LEU A 71 -24.66 -32.10 -1.60
N GLU A 72 -25.87 -31.98 -2.14
CA GLU A 72 -26.26 -32.67 -3.37
C GLU A 72 -25.41 -32.20 -4.57
N GLY A 73 -25.12 -33.14 -5.47
CA GLY A 73 -24.29 -32.89 -6.65
C GLY A 73 -22.79 -32.68 -6.34
N MET A 74 -22.35 -32.86 -5.09
CA MET A 74 -20.94 -32.74 -4.75
C MET A 74 -20.11 -33.83 -5.43
N ARG A 75 -19.08 -33.40 -6.18
CA ARG A 75 -18.07 -34.29 -6.77
C ARG A 75 -16.88 -34.42 -5.82
N TRP A 76 -16.57 -35.66 -5.48
CA TRP A 76 -15.53 -36.01 -4.55
C TRP A 76 -14.25 -36.26 -5.34
N TYR A 77 -13.24 -35.41 -5.13
CA TYR A 77 -11.94 -35.56 -5.77
C TYR A 77 -10.90 -35.91 -4.71
N ASN A 78 -10.23 -37.04 -4.91
CA ASN A 78 -9.01 -37.37 -4.17
C ASN A 78 -7.81 -36.73 -4.88
N ARG A 79 -7.77 -35.39 -4.89
CA ARG A 79 -6.65 -34.59 -5.36
C ARG A 79 -6.18 -33.68 -4.24
N GLU A 80 -4.91 -33.30 -4.31
CA GLU A 80 -4.33 -32.30 -3.42
C GLU A 80 -5.08 -30.97 -3.51
N ASP A 81 -5.08 -30.21 -2.43
CA ASP A 81 -5.77 -28.92 -2.37
C ASP A 81 -5.00 -27.87 -3.19
N GLU A 82 -5.72 -27.13 -4.03
CA GLU A 82 -5.17 -26.06 -4.87
C GLU A 82 -5.73 -24.71 -4.43
N TRP A 83 -4.87 -23.68 -4.44
CA TRP A 83 -5.30 -22.30 -4.24
C TRP A 83 -6.07 -21.82 -5.47
N ARG A 84 -7.31 -21.34 -5.25
CA ARG A 84 -8.13 -20.74 -6.30
C ARG A 84 -8.53 -19.32 -5.94
N TRP A 85 -8.42 -18.44 -6.93
CA TRP A 85 -8.82 -17.05 -6.83
C TRP A 85 -10.34 -16.91 -6.95
N ASN A 86 -10.97 -16.32 -5.94
CA ASN A 86 -12.44 -16.26 -5.85
C ASN A 86 -13.11 -15.19 -6.73
N LEU A 87 -12.34 -14.33 -7.43
CA LEU A 87 -12.92 -13.33 -8.33
C LEU A 87 -13.17 -13.86 -9.75
N GLU A 88 -12.61 -15.01 -10.11
CA GLU A 88 -12.80 -15.64 -11.43
C GLU A 88 -13.39 -17.04 -11.31
N GLU A 89 -14.22 -17.42 -12.27
CA GLU A 89 -14.77 -18.78 -12.38
C GLU A 89 -13.69 -19.85 -12.61
N LEU A 90 -12.61 -19.49 -13.29
CA LEU A 90 -11.47 -20.37 -13.55
C LEU A 90 -10.52 -20.49 -12.35
N GLY A 91 -10.67 -19.64 -11.33
CA GLY A 91 -9.87 -19.71 -10.11
C GLY A 91 -8.41 -19.28 -10.27
N VAL A 92 -8.04 -18.64 -11.37
CA VAL A 92 -6.65 -18.20 -11.63
C VAL A 92 -6.46 -16.77 -11.11
N PHE A 93 -5.34 -16.51 -10.45
CA PHE A 93 -5.02 -15.17 -9.97
C PHE A 93 -4.58 -14.26 -11.14
N SER A 94 -5.14 -13.06 -11.20
CA SER A 94 -4.78 -12.03 -12.17
C SER A 94 -4.57 -10.69 -11.49
N ILE A 95 -3.37 -10.12 -11.66
CA ILE A 95 -3.03 -8.79 -11.13
C ILE A 95 -4.00 -7.74 -11.67
N LYS A 96 -4.39 -7.83 -12.94
CA LYS A 96 -5.31 -6.89 -13.59
C LYS A 96 -6.67 -6.86 -12.89
N LEU A 97 -7.25 -8.04 -12.62
CA LEU A 97 -8.56 -8.12 -11.96
C LEU A 97 -8.47 -7.79 -10.47
N ALA A 98 -7.41 -8.23 -9.80
CA ALA A 98 -7.17 -7.85 -8.40
C ALA A 98 -7.08 -6.32 -8.26
N TYR A 99 -6.30 -5.66 -9.13
CA TYR A 99 -6.21 -4.20 -9.15
C TYR A 99 -7.56 -3.55 -9.47
N GLY A 100 -8.27 -4.00 -10.51
CA GLY A 100 -9.58 -3.45 -10.85
C GLY A 100 -10.62 -3.60 -9.73
N TYR A 101 -10.65 -4.75 -9.06
CA TYR A 101 -11.51 -4.98 -7.90
C TYR A 101 -11.15 -4.06 -6.72
N LEU A 102 -9.86 -3.96 -6.38
CA LEU A 102 -9.39 -3.07 -5.32
C LEU A 102 -9.70 -1.60 -5.62
N MET A 103 -9.49 -1.17 -6.87
CA MET A 103 -9.84 0.19 -7.31
C MET A 103 -11.34 0.47 -7.24
N GLY A 104 -12.19 -0.55 -7.44
CA GLY A 104 -13.65 -0.41 -7.29
C GLY A 104 -14.12 -0.40 -5.83
N LEU A 105 -13.30 -0.85 -4.87
CA LEU A 105 -13.60 -0.78 -3.43
C LEU A 105 -13.18 0.54 -2.80
N VAL A 106 -12.25 1.26 -3.43
CA VAL A 106 -11.84 2.60 -3.02
C VAL A 106 -12.80 3.57 -3.69
N GLU A 107 -13.62 4.29 -2.92
CA GLU A 107 -14.35 5.42 -3.48
C GLU A 107 -13.33 6.38 -4.11
N PRO A 108 -13.57 6.93 -5.31
CA PRO A 108 -12.69 7.92 -5.91
C PRO A 108 -12.82 9.25 -5.14
N GLU A 109 -12.38 9.29 -3.88
CA GLU A 109 -12.28 10.51 -3.09
C GLU A 109 -11.12 11.39 -3.58
N ASP A 110 -10.14 10.81 -4.30
CA ASP A 110 -8.92 11.49 -4.72
C ASP A 110 -8.81 11.62 -6.24
N SER A 111 -9.78 12.27 -6.89
CA SER A 111 -9.46 12.92 -8.16
C SER A 111 -8.59 14.14 -7.84
N TRP A 112 -7.34 14.15 -8.30
CA TRP A 112 -6.47 15.32 -8.24
C TRP A 112 -7.25 16.56 -8.63
N ASN A 113 -7.14 17.62 -7.84
CA ASN A 113 -7.76 18.87 -8.24
C ASN A 113 -7.03 19.44 -9.47
N ILE A 114 -7.70 20.34 -10.20
CA ILE A 114 -7.18 20.90 -11.46
C ILE A 114 -5.81 21.58 -11.27
N GLU A 115 -5.51 22.11 -10.08
CA GLU A 115 -4.21 22.72 -9.79
C GLU A 115 -3.11 21.67 -9.64
N GLU A 116 -3.39 20.57 -8.96
CA GLU A 116 -2.47 19.44 -8.81
C GLU A 116 -2.18 18.78 -10.16
N GLU A 117 -3.20 18.56 -10.98
CA GLU A 117 -3.01 18.01 -12.33
C GLU A 117 -2.11 18.91 -13.18
N ARG A 118 -2.40 20.22 -13.22
CA ARG A 118 -1.56 21.21 -13.91
C ARG A 118 -0.13 21.24 -13.36
N MET A 119 0.03 21.06 -12.05
CA MET A 119 1.33 20.98 -11.42
C MET A 119 2.15 19.82 -11.97
N PHE A 120 1.58 18.61 -12.03
CA PHE A 120 2.31 17.44 -12.53
C PHE A 120 2.62 17.55 -14.01
N VAL A 121 1.70 18.09 -14.82
CA VAL A 121 1.99 18.36 -16.24
C VAL A 121 3.20 19.28 -16.38
N ARG A 122 3.36 20.30 -15.52
CA ARG A 122 4.56 21.16 -15.52
C ARG A 122 5.79 20.41 -15.02
N LEU A 123 5.67 19.65 -13.94
CA LEU A 123 6.77 18.87 -13.37
C LEU A 123 7.40 17.94 -14.40
N TRP A 124 6.56 17.25 -15.19
CA TRP A 124 6.99 16.32 -16.24
C TRP A 124 7.52 17.00 -17.51
N LYS A 125 7.30 18.31 -17.68
CA LYS A 125 7.90 19.11 -18.76
C LYS A 125 9.29 19.63 -18.42
N SER A 126 9.76 19.42 -17.19
CA SER A 126 11.12 19.80 -16.77
C SER A 126 12.18 19.06 -17.59
N PRO A 127 13.29 19.72 -17.98
CA PRO A 127 14.40 19.07 -18.68
C PRO A 127 15.34 18.31 -17.74
N ALA A 128 15.05 18.24 -16.43
CA ALA A 128 15.85 17.42 -15.51
C ALA A 128 15.85 15.95 -15.97
N PRO A 129 16.89 15.17 -15.62
CA PRO A 129 16.92 13.74 -15.89
C PRO A 129 15.63 13.05 -15.39
N SER A 130 15.09 12.11 -16.17
CA SER A 130 13.81 11.44 -15.85
C SER A 130 13.75 10.85 -14.45
N LYS A 131 14.87 10.32 -13.94
CA LYS A 131 15.00 9.82 -12.56
C LYS A 131 14.76 10.89 -11.49
N VAL A 132 15.17 12.13 -11.75
CA VAL A 132 15.01 13.28 -10.85
C VAL A 132 13.56 13.78 -10.89
N VAL A 133 12.97 13.88 -12.08
CA VAL A 133 11.55 14.23 -12.24
C VAL A 133 10.64 13.20 -11.54
N ALA A 134 10.89 11.91 -11.77
CA ALA A 134 10.15 10.83 -11.12
C ALA A 134 10.34 10.84 -9.59
N PHE A 135 11.53 11.22 -9.11
CA PHE A 135 11.79 11.36 -7.68
C PHE A 135 11.01 12.55 -7.09
N ALA A 136 11.07 13.72 -7.73
CA ALA A 136 10.30 14.90 -7.34
C ALA A 136 8.79 14.62 -7.29
N TRP A 137 8.27 13.86 -8.27
CA TRP A 137 6.89 13.42 -8.30
C TRP A 137 6.53 12.58 -7.06
N LYS A 138 7.38 11.60 -6.71
CA LYS A 138 7.22 10.80 -5.48
C LYS A 138 7.30 11.64 -4.21
N VAL A 139 8.15 12.68 -4.19
CA VAL A 139 8.27 13.60 -3.04
C VAL A 139 6.97 14.38 -2.84
N LEU A 140 6.40 14.94 -3.91
CA LEU A 140 5.12 15.67 -3.86
C LEU A 140 3.97 14.75 -3.42
N LEU A 141 4.00 13.50 -3.86
CA LEU A 141 3.06 12.45 -3.44
C LEU A 141 3.26 11.91 -2.01
N ASN A 142 4.20 12.45 -1.24
CA ASN A 142 4.59 11.91 0.06
C ASN A 142 4.91 10.39 0.02
N CYS A 143 5.47 9.91 -1.09
CA CYS A 143 5.70 8.48 -1.36
C CYS A 143 7.16 8.05 -1.24
N VAL A 144 8.04 8.93 -0.74
CA VAL A 144 9.46 8.64 -0.51
C VAL A 144 9.71 8.01 0.89
N PRO A 145 10.78 7.22 1.08
CA PRO A 145 11.02 6.50 2.33
C PRO A 145 11.64 7.38 3.42
N THR A 146 10.89 8.40 3.85
CA THR A 146 11.15 9.11 5.11
C THR A 146 10.85 8.20 6.31
N LYS A 147 11.40 8.49 7.48
CA LYS A 147 11.11 7.68 8.69
C LYS A 147 9.61 7.66 9.01
N ALA A 148 8.89 8.76 8.83
CA ALA A 148 7.44 8.78 9.01
C ALA A 148 6.74 7.76 8.09
N ASN A 149 7.07 7.74 6.80
CA ASN A 149 6.47 6.83 5.83
C ASN A 149 6.88 5.37 6.04
N LEU A 150 8.12 5.13 6.50
CA LEU A 150 8.58 3.78 6.85
C LEU A 150 7.89 3.24 8.11
N ALA A 151 7.63 4.10 9.09
CA ALA A 151 6.88 3.74 10.29
C ALA A 151 5.45 3.32 9.95
N LEU A 152 4.75 4.09 9.08
CA LEU A 152 3.40 3.75 8.61
C LEU A 152 3.32 2.40 7.91
N ARG A 153 4.43 1.93 7.33
CA ARG A 153 4.54 0.64 6.63
C ARG A 153 5.08 -0.49 7.51
N ASN A 154 5.25 -0.25 8.82
CA ASN A 154 5.84 -1.20 9.77
C ASN A 154 7.22 -1.73 9.33
N VAL A 155 8.01 -0.90 8.64
CA VAL A 155 9.36 -1.26 8.16
C VAL A 155 10.43 -0.95 9.21
N LEU A 156 10.18 0.03 10.10
CA LEU A 156 11.15 0.41 11.13
C LEU A 156 11.19 -0.61 12.26
N THR A 157 12.39 -0.96 12.72
CA THR A 157 12.57 -1.81 13.90
C THR A 157 12.18 -1.07 15.18
N PRO A 158 11.68 -1.78 16.21
CA PRO A 158 11.43 -1.20 17.52
C PRO A 158 12.66 -0.45 18.05
N GLY A 159 12.45 0.75 18.61
CA GLY A 159 13.53 1.60 19.13
C GLY A 159 14.21 2.51 18.09
N THR A 160 13.84 2.43 16.81
CA THR A 160 14.37 3.37 15.80
C THR A 160 13.88 4.79 16.07
N THR A 161 14.81 5.75 16.18
CA THR A 161 14.46 7.16 16.33
C THR A 161 13.70 7.71 15.11
N SER A 162 12.57 8.37 15.35
CA SER A 162 11.76 9.04 14.32
C SER A 162 12.32 10.39 13.89
N LEU A 163 13.36 10.88 14.57
CA LEU A 163 13.97 12.19 14.31
C LEU A 163 14.61 12.25 12.93
N CYS A 164 14.52 13.41 12.29
CA CYS A 164 15.13 13.71 11.00
C CYS A 164 16.62 13.46 11.03
N VAL A 165 17.10 12.72 10.03
CA VAL A 165 18.51 12.32 9.94
C VAL A 165 19.44 13.54 9.80
N LEU A 166 18.98 14.59 9.12
CA LEU A 166 19.80 15.77 8.87
C LEU A 166 19.95 16.62 10.14
N CYS A 167 18.83 17.04 10.74
CA CYS A 167 18.82 18.01 11.85
C CYS A 167 18.74 17.41 13.25
N ASN A 168 18.28 16.15 13.39
CA ASN A 168 17.96 15.51 14.66
C ASN A 168 17.00 16.31 15.59
N GLY A 169 16.24 17.27 15.05
CA GLY A 169 15.44 18.22 15.85
C GLY A 169 13.95 17.92 15.90
N SER A 170 13.38 17.33 14.85
CA SER A 170 11.96 16.94 14.80
C SER A 170 11.76 15.69 13.95
N GLY A 171 10.55 15.13 13.95
CA GLY A 171 10.21 13.94 13.18
C GLY A 171 10.49 14.09 11.68
N GLU A 172 11.02 13.04 11.05
CA GLU A 172 11.32 13.04 9.61
C GLU A 172 10.07 12.79 8.76
N THR A 173 9.31 13.85 8.50
CA THR A 173 8.26 13.86 7.47
C THR A 173 8.85 14.35 6.14
N THR A 174 8.14 14.16 5.02
CA THR A 174 8.60 14.63 3.71
C THR A 174 8.69 16.16 3.66
N ASN A 175 7.67 16.88 4.14
CA ASN A 175 7.74 18.35 4.24
C ASN A 175 8.87 18.80 5.16
N HIS A 176 9.07 18.13 6.30
CA HIS A 176 10.19 18.49 7.17
C HIS A 176 11.52 18.26 6.46
N LEU A 177 11.76 17.07 5.92
CA LEU A 177 13.04 16.72 5.30
C LEU A 177 13.43 17.67 4.17
N PHE A 178 12.49 18.09 3.32
CA PHE A 178 12.80 18.88 2.13
C PHE A 178 12.52 20.38 2.26
N LEU A 179 11.88 20.83 3.35
CA LEU A 179 11.48 22.23 3.49
C LEU A 179 11.75 22.79 4.90
N HIS A 180 11.20 22.16 5.94
CA HIS A 180 11.20 22.73 7.31
C HIS A 180 12.38 22.30 8.20
N CYS A 181 13.23 21.39 7.72
CA CYS A 181 14.46 21.01 8.40
C CYS A 181 15.42 22.20 8.42
N HIS A 182 15.91 22.61 9.60
CA HIS A 182 16.75 23.81 9.72
C HIS A 182 17.97 23.80 8.79
N MET A 183 18.61 22.62 8.60
CA MET A 183 19.72 22.45 7.67
C MET A 183 19.29 22.73 6.23
N VAL A 184 18.11 22.25 5.84
CA VAL A 184 17.58 22.41 4.48
C VAL A 184 16.98 23.80 4.26
N SER A 185 16.39 24.40 5.29
CA SER A 185 15.98 25.81 5.24
C SER A 185 17.18 26.72 4.98
N MET A 186 18.36 26.46 5.58
CA MET A 186 19.59 27.19 5.27
C MET A 186 20.08 26.98 3.83
N VAL A 187 19.92 25.78 3.26
CA VAL A 187 20.20 25.52 1.83
C VAL A 187 19.31 26.40 0.96
N TRP A 188 17.99 26.39 1.21
CA TRP A 188 17.06 27.25 0.50
C TRP A 188 17.42 28.74 0.65
N SER A 189 17.73 29.20 1.86
CA SER A 189 18.16 30.60 2.08
C SER A 189 19.38 30.99 1.26
N ARG A 190 20.39 30.12 1.14
CA ARG A 190 21.59 30.40 0.32
C ARG A 190 21.29 30.42 -1.18
N LEU A 191 20.40 29.53 -1.65
CA LEU A 191 19.94 29.56 -3.05
C LEU A 191 19.13 30.81 -3.35
N MET A 192 18.32 31.27 -2.40
CA MET A 192 17.54 32.49 -2.52
C MET A 192 18.44 33.72 -2.62
N ILE A 193 19.49 33.80 -1.79
CA ILE A 193 20.51 34.85 -1.91
C ILE A 193 21.19 34.80 -3.27
N TRP A 194 21.56 33.60 -3.75
CA TRP A 194 22.18 33.43 -5.07
C TRP A 194 21.28 33.93 -6.23
N LEU A 195 19.96 33.76 -6.09
CA LEU A 195 18.98 34.19 -7.09
C LEU A 195 18.50 35.64 -6.91
N ASP A 196 18.97 36.35 -5.88
CA ASP A 196 18.49 37.67 -5.43
C ASP A 196 16.99 37.68 -5.08
N TRP A 197 16.55 36.65 -4.34
CA TRP A 197 15.15 36.38 -4.03
C TRP A 197 14.86 36.46 -2.53
N TYR A 198 13.72 37.06 -2.19
CA TYR A 198 13.13 36.97 -0.85
C TYR A 198 12.24 35.74 -0.73
N PHE A 199 12.36 35.04 0.40
CA PHE A 199 11.70 33.77 0.64
C PHE A 199 11.05 33.71 2.02
N LEU A 200 9.75 33.43 2.03
CA LEU A 200 9.04 32.98 3.21
C LEU A 200 8.80 31.49 3.05
N THR A 201 9.19 30.70 4.05
CA THR A 201 9.07 29.23 4.01
C THR A 201 7.59 28.84 3.86
N PRO A 202 7.19 28.18 2.75
CA PRO A 202 5.81 27.77 2.54
C PRO A 202 5.37 26.66 3.51
N PRO A 203 4.06 26.45 3.66
CA PRO A 203 3.55 25.42 4.57
C PRO A 203 3.83 23.99 4.09
N ASN A 204 4.02 23.77 2.80
CA ASN A 204 4.28 22.45 2.24
C ASN A 204 4.99 22.52 0.87
N LEU A 205 5.45 21.37 0.37
CA LEU A 205 6.18 21.26 -0.88
C LEU A 205 5.35 21.58 -2.13
N PHE A 206 4.03 21.43 -2.10
CA PHE A 206 3.15 21.82 -3.21
C PHE A 206 3.15 23.33 -3.39
N VAL A 207 2.84 24.08 -2.33
CA VAL A 207 2.88 25.55 -2.36
C VAL A 207 4.29 26.03 -2.70
N HIS A 208 5.32 25.35 -2.17
CA HIS A 208 6.70 25.65 -2.52
C HIS A 208 6.97 25.49 -4.02
N TRP A 209 6.62 24.37 -4.65
CA TRP A 209 6.78 24.20 -6.09
C TRP A 209 6.03 25.26 -6.91
N GLU A 210 4.81 25.62 -6.51
CA GLU A 210 4.04 26.66 -7.19
C GLU A 210 4.73 28.04 -7.12
N CYS A 211 5.37 28.40 -6.01
CA CYS A 211 6.18 29.63 -5.90
C CYS A 211 7.31 29.68 -6.94
N TRP A 212 7.89 28.54 -7.29
CA TRP A 212 8.95 28.43 -8.31
C TRP A 212 8.38 28.37 -9.74
N SER A 213 7.16 27.86 -9.89
CA SER A 213 6.51 27.67 -11.20
C SER A 213 5.68 28.85 -11.69
N ARG A 214 5.28 29.78 -10.80
CA ARG A 214 4.42 30.93 -11.14
C ARG A 214 5.12 32.27 -11.14
N ARG A 215 6.45 32.31 -10.92
CA ARG A 215 7.19 33.57 -10.70
C ARG A 215 7.33 34.50 -11.92
N GLY A 216 6.63 34.21 -13.01
CA GLY A 216 6.68 34.98 -14.25
C GLY A 216 8.05 34.94 -14.92
N GLY A 217 8.13 35.51 -16.12
CA GLY A 217 9.34 35.50 -16.94
C GLY A 217 9.21 34.61 -18.18
N ASP A 218 10.27 34.59 -18.97
CA ASP A 218 10.30 33.79 -20.19
C ASP A 218 10.39 32.28 -19.87
N LYS A 219 10.18 31.47 -20.92
CA LYS A 219 10.18 30.02 -20.80
C LYS A 219 11.53 29.47 -20.30
N ASN A 220 12.64 30.09 -20.70
CA ASN A 220 13.99 29.64 -20.34
C ASN A 220 14.25 29.86 -18.86
N ARG A 221 13.88 31.01 -18.31
CA ARG A 221 14.01 31.31 -16.88
C ARG A 221 13.17 30.34 -16.04
N LEU A 222 11.91 30.11 -16.40
CA LEU A 222 11.05 29.14 -15.70
C LEU A 222 11.66 27.74 -15.70
N THR A 223 12.24 27.34 -16.83
CA THR A 223 12.92 26.06 -16.97
C THR A 223 14.12 25.93 -16.03
N GLY A 224 14.96 26.96 -15.93
CA GLY A 224 16.08 27.00 -14.98
C GLY A 224 15.61 26.93 -13.53
N LEU A 225 14.51 27.58 -13.18
CA LEU A 225 13.94 27.53 -11.83
C LEU A 225 13.42 26.13 -11.48
N TRP A 226 12.80 25.42 -12.42
CA TRP A 226 12.41 24.03 -12.24
C TRP A 226 13.61 23.12 -12.00
N LEU A 227 14.71 23.33 -12.75
CA LEU A 227 15.96 22.61 -12.57
C LEU A 227 16.54 22.82 -11.17
N ILE A 228 16.64 24.08 -10.71
CA ILE A 228 17.18 24.40 -9.38
C ILE A 228 16.34 23.74 -8.29
N TRP A 229 15.01 23.83 -8.37
CA TRP A 229 14.13 23.22 -7.37
C TRP A 229 14.31 21.69 -7.33
N GLN A 230 14.29 21.04 -8.50
CA GLN A 230 14.42 19.59 -8.60
C GLN A 230 15.82 19.09 -8.21
N ALA A 231 16.87 19.82 -8.60
CA ALA A 231 18.23 19.56 -8.17
C ALA A 231 18.36 19.67 -6.64
N THR A 232 17.73 20.67 -6.02
CA THR A 232 17.74 20.83 -4.56
C THR A 232 17.11 19.63 -3.86
N ILE A 233 15.91 19.24 -4.27
CA ILE A 233 15.22 18.06 -3.71
C ILE A 233 16.07 16.79 -3.88
N TRP A 234 16.71 16.62 -5.04
CA TRP A 234 17.57 15.47 -5.31
C TRP A 234 18.86 15.46 -4.47
N VAL A 235 19.57 16.59 -4.36
CA VAL A 235 20.81 16.68 -3.60
C VAL A 235 20.56 16.52 -2.11
N VAL A 236 19.49 17.11 -1.57
CA VAL A 236 19.07 16.91 -0.16
C VAL A 236 18.80 15.42 0.11
N TRP A 237 18.13 14.73 -0.82
CA TRP A 237 17.90 13.30 -0.70
C TRP A 237 19.19 12.48 -0.70
N LYS A 238 20.13 12.78 -1.61
CA LYS A 238 21.46 12.16 -1.64
C LYS A 238 22.19 12.38 -0.31
N ALA A 239 22.23 13.62 0.18
CA ALA A 239 22.91 13.97 1.42
C ALA A 239 22.33 13.21 2.63
N ARG A 240 21.00 13.14 2.73
CA ARG A 240 20.32 12.36 3.77
C ARG A 240 20.66 10.88 3.71
N ASN A 241 20.64 10.28 2.52
CA ASN A 241 20.96 8.85 2.38
C ASN A 241 22.44 8.57 2.64
N TYR A 242 23.34 9.45 2.22
CA TYR A 242 24.75 9.32 2.51
C TYR A 242 25.02 9.32 4.02
N LYS A 243 24.34 10.22 4.77
CA LYS A 243 24.43 10.25 6.23
C LYS A 243 23.94 8.95 6.88
N ILE A 244 22.91 8.30 6.33
CA ILE A 244 22.44 6.99 6.83
C ILE A 244 23.44 5.88 6.55
N PHE A 245 23.88 5.76 5.30
CA PHE A 245 24.62 4.57 4.86
C PHE A 245 26.13 4.67 5.06
N LYS A 246 26.68 5.89 5.15
CA LYS A 246 28.11 6.13 5.30
C LYS A 246 28.49 6.93 6.54
N GLY A 247 27.51 7.45 7.30
CA GLY A 247 27.74 8.13 8.58
C GLY A 247 28.38 9.53 8.50
N SER A 248 28.80 9.99 7.32
CA SER A 248 29.39 11.33 7.16
C SER A 248 28.31 12.41 7.05
N ASN A 249 28.62 13.60 7.57
CA ASN A 249 27.78 14.78 7.38
C ASN A 249 28.13 15.46 6.05
N TYR A 250 27.12 16.02 5.39
CA TYR A 250 27.32 16.98 4.31
C TYR A 250 27.36 18.38 4.89
N GLU A 251 28.29 19.20 4.43
CA GLU A 251 28.26 20.62 4.74
C GLU A 251 27.23 21.35 3.87
N ILE A 252 26.58 22.37 4.44
CA ILE A 252 25.58 23.17 3.72
C ILE A 252 26.20 23.83 2.48
N GLY A 253 27.47 24.22 2.55
CA GLY A 253 28.21 24.78 1.41
C GLY A 253 28.31 23.81 0.24
N GLU A 254 28.74 22.57 0.52
CA GLU A 254 28.85 21.52 -0.50
C GLU A 254 27.51 21.19 -1.15
N ILE A 255 26.43 21.12 -0.35
CA ILE A 255 25.07 20.90 -0.87
C ILE A 255 24.69 22.02 -1.86
N VAL A 256 24.94 23.28 -1.51
CA VAL A 256 24.58 24.43 -2.36
C VAL A 256 25.39 24.44 -3.65
N GLU A 257 26.69 24.15 -3.59
CA GLU A 257 27.53 24.08 -4.79
C GLU A 257 27.13 22.91 -5.70
N ASP A 258 26.84 21.73 -5.13
CA ASP A 258 26.29 20.59 -5.87
C ASP A 258 25.00 20.97 -6.62
N ILE A 259 24.12 21.75 -5.97
CA ILE A 259 22.87 22.19 -6.59
C ILE A 259 23.15 23.12 -7.77
N LYS A 260 24.00 24.13 -7.59
CA LYS A 260 24.37 25.09 -8.66
C LYS A 260 25.01 24.41 -9.86
N VAL A 261 25.82 23.37 -9.65
CA VAL A 261 26.45 22.61 -10.75
C VAL A 261 25.44 21.73 -11.49
N LEU A 262 24.41 21.24 -10.79
CA LEU A 262 23.43 20.31 -11.36
C LEU A 262 22.21 21.00 -11.99
N SER A 263 22.06 22.31 -11.82
CA SER A 263 20.92 23.12 -12.30
C SER A 263 21.31 24.11 -13.37
#